data_AF-A0A7C3BR72-F1
#
_entry.id   AF-A0A7C3BR72-F1
#
_cell.length_a   1.000
_cell.length_b   1.000
_cell.length_c   1.000
_cell.angle_alpha   90.00
_cell.angle_beta   90.00
_cell.angle_gamma   90.00
#
_symmetry.space_group_name_H-M   'P 1'
#
loop_
_entity.id
_entity.type
_entity.pdbx_description
1 polymer ?
#
loop_
_entity_poly.entity_id
_entity_poly.type
_entity_poly.pdbx_seq_one_letter_code
_entity_poly.pdbx_strand_id
1 'polypeptide(L)'
;MKKLLRQFRYGEKGFTLIELLVVVAILGVLAAVAVPNVGKFISEGKTESYSAELHNVQTAVMGMLTDAANGQLDSLFGATADMSSITATETVANDLNLSMYMAGLDTNGLVKSGCSYTFTTEGTVGQSTP
;
A
#
# COMPACT_ATOMS: atom_id res chain seq x y z
N MET A 1 -37.29 -58.26 26.20
CA MET A 1 -36.01 -57.52 26.37
C MET A 1 -36.03 -56.22 25.55
N LYS A 2 -36.76 -55.18 25.98
CA LYS A 2 -36.71 -53.84 25.36
C LYS A 2 -36.80 -52.80 26.46
N LYS A 3 -35.65 -52.47 27.05
CA LYS A 3 -35.56 -51.45 28.10
C LYS A 3 -34.23 -50.68 27.99
N LEU A 4 -33.92 -50.22 26.79
CA LEU A 4 -32.87 -49.26 26.46
C LEU A 4 -33.45 -48.55 25.23
N LEU A 5 -33.87 -47.30 25.25
CA LEU A 5 -33.09 -46.10 25.52
C LEU A 5 -34.09 -44.97 25.80
N ARG A 6 -34.00 -44.32 26.97
CA ARG A 6 -34.59 -42.98 27.15
C ARG A 6 -33.45 -42.07 27.57
N GLN A 7 -32.72 -41.61 26.56
CA GLN A 7 -31.60 -40.70 26.69
C GLN A 7 -32.18 -39.31 26.98
N PHE A 8 -31.87 -38.77 28.15
CA PHE A 8 -32.18 -37.41 28.55
C PHE A 8 -31.51 -36.44 27.56
N ARG A 9 -32.29 -35.79 26.70
CA ARG A 9 -31.86 -34.55 26.05
C ARG A 9 -31.86 -33.47 27.14
N TYR A 10 -30.72 -33.30 27.81
CA TYR A 10 -30.47 -32.13 28.65
C TYR A 10 -30.66 -30.89 27.77
N GLY A 11 -31.57 -30.01 28.21
CA GLY A 11 -32.03 -28.86 27.44
C GLY A 11 -30.88 -27.99 26.94
N GLU A 12 -30.87 -27.77 25.63
CA GLU A 12 -30.16 -26.64 25.04
C GLU A 12 -30.79 -25.38 25.61
N LYS A 13 -30.11 -24.75 26.58
CA LYS A 13 -30.50 -23.44 27.10
C LYS A 13 -30.36 -22.44 25.96
N GLY A 14 -31.47 -22.11 25.32
CA GLY A 14 -31.53 -21.05 24.32
C GLY A 14 -31.14 -19.71 24.94
N PHE A 15 -30.40 -18.91 24.16
CA PHE A 15 -30.05 -17.53 24.51
C PHE A 15 -31.33 -16.71 24.75
N THR A 16 -31.37 -15.90 25.79
CA THR A 16 -32.52 -15.02 26.01
C THR A 16 -32.46 -13.82 25.06
N LEU A 17 -33.62 -13.31 24.62
CA LEU A 17 -33.68 -12.13 23.76
C LEU A 17 -33.09 -10.88 24.44
N ILE A 18 -33.22 -10.78 25.76
CA ILE A 18 -32.67 -9.67 26.54
C ILE A 18 -31.14 -9.72 26.58
N GLU A 19 -30.52 -10.90 26.66
CA GLU A 19 -29.07 -11.04 26.58
C GLU A 19 -28.53 -10.58 25.23
N LEU A 20 -29.20 -10.93 24.12
CA LEU A 20 -28.81 -10.43 22.79
C LEU A 20 -28.99 -8.92 22.66
N LEU A 21 -30.07 -8.36 23.24
CA LEU A 21 -30.37 -6.93 23.18
C LEU A 21 -29.27 -6.09 23.85
N VAL A 22 -28.83 -6.49 25.04
CA VAL A 22 -27.76 -5.79 25.77
C VAL A 22 -26.44 -5.85 24.99
N VAL A 23 -26.13 -6.99 24.37
CA VAL A 23 -24.89 -7.15 23.58
C VAL A 23 -24.88 -6.22 22.38
N VAL A 24 -25.96 -6.17 21.59
CA VAL A 24 -26.00 -5.28 20.42
C VAL A 24 -26.02 -3.80 20.82
N ALA A 25 -26.60 -3.46 21.97
CA ALA A 25 -26.55 -2.09 22.51
C ALA A 25 -25.10 -1.68 22.84
N ILE A 26 -24.33 -2.54 23.51
CA ILE A 26 -22.91 -2.28 23.82
C ILE A 26 -22.08 -2.21 22.53
N LEU A 27 -22.27 -3.16 21.59
CA LEU A 27 -21.59 -3.14 20.29
C LEU A 27 -21.91 -1.87 19.48
N GLY A 28 -23.14 -1.36 19.57
CA GLY A 28 -23.54 -0.10 18.93
C GLY A 28 -22.76 1.11 19.46
N VAL A 29 -22.59 1.21 20.78
CA VAL A 29 -21.80 2.30 21.40
C VAL A 29 -20.32 2.19 21.01
N LEU A 30 -19.75 0.98 21.05
CA LEU A 30 -18.35 0.76 20.65
C LEU A 30 -18.13 1.10 19.16
N ALA A 31 -19.04 0.68 18.28
CA ALA A 31 -18.96 0.95 16.86
C ALA A 31 -19.05 2.46 16.55
N ALA A 32 -19.91 3.20 17.25
CA ALA A 32 -20.08 4.64 17.06
C ALA A 32 -18.77 5.42 17.31
N VAL A 33 -17.93 4.99 18.27
CA VAL A 33 -16.64 5.62 18.56
C VAL A 33 -15.52 5.07 17.66
N ALA A 34 -15.52 3.76 17.38
CA ALA A 34 -14.43 3.12 16.65
C ALA A 34 -14.42 3.44 15.14
N VAL A 35 -15.59 3.44 14.49
CA VAL A 35 -15.72 3.63 13.04
C VAL A 35 -15.08 4.93 12.51
N PRO A 36 -15.33 6.12 13.08
CA PRO A 36 -14.72 7.35 12.57
C PRO A 36 -13.18 7.35 12.70
N ASN A 37 -12.66 6.74 13.76
CA ASN A 37 -11.21 6.67 14.00
C ASN A 37 -10.51 5.76 12.98
N VAL A 38 -11.13 4.65 12.58
CA VAL A 38 -10.57 3.72 11.58
C VAL A 38 -10.40 4.41 10.23
N GLY A 39 -11.38 5.20 9.79
CA GLY A 39 -11.29 5.92 8.52
C GLY A 39 -10.11 6.90 8.49
N LYS A 40 -9.92 7.66 9.57
CA LYS A 40 -8.79 8.59 9.73
C LYS A 40 -7.45 7.86 9.72
N PHE A 41 -7.33 6.76 10.46
CA PHE A 41 -6.10 5.96 10.54
C PHE A 41 -5.69 5.40 9.17
N ILE A 42 -6.64 4.91 8.38
CA ILE A 42 -6.36 4.42 7.01
C ILE A 42 -5.89 5.57 6.11
N SER A 43 -6.52 6.74 6.20
CA SER A 43 -6.11 7.91 5.40
C SER A 43 -4.70 8.38 5.76
N GLU A 44 -4.38 8.48 7.05
CA GLU A 44 -3.04 8.85 7.53
C GLU A 44 -2.01 7.80 7.07
N GLY A 45 -2.33 6.51 7.21
CA GLY A 45 -1.48 5.41 6.73
C GLY A 45 -1.20 5.49 5.23
N LYS A 46 -2.18 5.91 4.41
CA LYS A 46 -1.97 6.16 2.98
C LYS A 46 -1.02 7.33 2.73
N THR A 47 -1.23 8.47 3.39
CA THR A 47 -0.35 9.64 3.25
C THR A 47 1.10 9.31 3.63
N GLU A 48 1.30 8.58 4.74
CA GLU A 48 2.62 8.12 5.15
C GLU A 48 3.23 7.15 4.14
N SER A 49 2.41 6.24 3.57
CA SER A 49 2.89 5.32 2.52
C SER A 49 3.35 6.06 1.26
N TYR A 50 2.66 7.14 0.87
CA TYR A 50 3.05 7.96 -0.27
C TYR A 50 4.36 8.69 -0.01
N SER A 51 4.54 9.25 1.19
CA SER A 51 5.78 9.92 1.59
C SER A 51 6.97 8.95 1.61
N ALA A 52 6.78 7.75 2.16
CA ALA A 52 7.81 6.70 2.18
C ALA A 52 8.17 6.24 0.76
N GLU A 53 7.18 6.10 -0.14
CA GLU A 53 7.43 5.74 -1.53
C GLU A 53 8.20 6.84 -2.27
N LEU A 54 7.84 8.12 -2.08
CA LEU A 54 8.61 9.24 -2.65
C LEU A 54 10.08 9.20 -2.22
N HIS A 55 10.34 8.94 -0.94
CA HIS A 55 11.71 8.80 -0.45
C HIS A 55 12.44 7.64 -1.13
N ASN A 56 11.78 6.49 -1.27
CA ASN A 56 12.35 5.33 -1.97
C ASN A 56 12.68 5.65 -3.44
N VAL A 57 11.79 6.34 -4.15
CA VAL A 57 12.01 6.79 -5.53
C VAL A 57 13.20 7.75 -5.60
N GLN A 58 13.30 8.72 -4.69
CA GLN A 58 14.43 9.66 -4.64
C GLN A 58 15.76 8.95 -4.42
N THR A 59 15.83 8.00 -3.47
CA THR A 59 17.04 7.21 -3.24
C THR A 59 17.40 6.37 -4.45
N ALA A 60 16.42 5.75 -5.11
CA ALA A 60 16.65 4.97 -6.32
C ALA A 60 17.18 5.83 -7.47
N VAL A 61 16.64 7.04 -7.66
CA VAL A 61 17.12 8.00 -8.66
C VAL A 61 18.56 8.41 -8.35
N MET A 62 18.90 8.70 -7.09
CA MET A 62 20.29 9.01 -6.71
C MET A 62 21.25 7.84 -6.99
N GLY A 63 20.83 6.61 -6.72
CA GLY A 63 21.59 5.41 -7.06
C GLY A 63 21.82 5.31 -8.57
N MET A 64 20.76 5.46 -9.36
CA MET A 64 20.83 5.41 -10.82
C MET A 64 21.70 6.53 -11.41
N LEU A 65 21.63 7.74 -10.87
CA LEU A 65 22.48 8.85 -11.31
C LEU A 65 23.96 8.64 -10.97
N THR A 66 24.28 7.86 -9.93
CA THR A 66 25.66 7.53 -9.61
C THR A 66 26.28 6.61 -10.66
N ASP A 67 25.47 5.71 -11.23
CA ASP A 67 25.89 4.76 -12.25
C ASP A 67 25.76 5.32 -13.68
N ALA A 68 24.96 6.38 -13.86
CA ALA A 68 24.77 7.05 -15.13
C ALA A 68 26.07 7.72 -15.64
N ALA A 69 26.36 7.59 -16.93
CA ALA A 69 27.60 8.09 -17.56
C ALA A 69 27.82 9.58 -17.34
N ASN A 70 26.74 10.36 -17.38
CA ASN A 70 26.78 11.83 -17.28
C ASN A 70 26.25 12.33 -15.92
N GLY A 71 25.89 11.44 -15.00
CA GLY A 71 25.22 11.83 -13.75
C GLY A 71 23.85 12.48 -13.95
N GLN A 72 23.18 12.19 -15.08
CA GLN A 72 21.90 12.77 -15.46
C GLN A 72 20.96 11.71 -16.03
N LEU A 73 19.65 11.95 -15.92
CA LEU A 73 18.65 11.20 -16.66
C LEU A 73 18.65 11.61 -18.14
N ASP A 74 18.18 10.72 -19.02
CA ASP A 74 18.22 10.96 -20.47
C ASP A 74 17.26 12.07 -20.92
N SER A 75 16.21 12.35 -20.14
CA SER A 75 15.23 13.37 -20.46
C SER A 75 14.52 13.92 -19.22
N LEU A 76 13.74 14.98 -19.42
CA LEU A 76 12.71 15.40 -18.47
C LEU A 76 11.51 14.46 -18.62
N PHE A 77 11.14 13.78 -17.54
CA PHE A 77 9.98 12.89 -17.54
C PHE A 77 8.78 13.57 -16.88
N GLY A 78 7.66 13.60 -17.62
CA GLY A 78 6.37 14.02 -17.09
C GLY A 78 5.83 13.05 -16.04
N ALA A 79 4.66 13.38 -15.48
CA ALA A 79 4.05 12.57 -14.42
C ALA A 79 3.78 11.14 -14.94
N THR A 80 4.48 10.16 -14.37
CA THR A 80 4.34 8.74 -14.71
C THR A 80 4.37 7.87 -13.45
N ALA A 81 3.64 6.76 -13.48
CA ALA A 81 3.72 5.71 -12.45
C ALA A 81 4.70 4.59 -12.86
N ASP A 82 5.16 4.57 -14.11
CA ASP A 82 5.99 3.53 -14.68
C ASP A 82 7.48 3.85 -14.52
N MET A 83 8.14 3.15 -13.60
CA MET A 83 9.56 3.32 -13.31
C MET A 83 10.46 2.61 -14.33
N SER A 84 9.91 1.77 -15.21
CA SER A 84 10.66 1.22 -16.33
C SER A 84 10.85 2.23 -17.46
N SER A 85 10.01 3.27 -17.51
CA SER A 85 10.11 4.33 -18.53
C SER A 85 11.20 5.37 -18.24
N ILE A 86 11.75 5.38 -17.02
CA ILE A 86 12.74 6.37 -16.58
C ILE A 86 14.14 5.83 -16.84
N THR A 87 14.85 6.43 -17.79
CA THR A 87 16.15 5.94 -18.25
C THR A 87 17.30 6.90 -18.01
N ALA A 88 18.50 6.33 -17.88
CA ALA A 88 19.77 7.05 -17.93
C ALA A 88 20.79 6.26 -18.75
N THR A 89 21.60 6.98 -19.53
CA THR A 89 22.65 6.38 -20.37
C THR A 89 23.81 5.86 -19.51
N GLU A 90 24.18 4.57 -19.64
CA GLU A 90 25.41 4.01 -19.06
C GLU A 90 26.63 4.29 -19.94
N THR A 91 27.82 4.23 -19.34
CA THR A 91 29.10 4.27 -20.06
C THR A 91 29.28 3.03 -20.96
N VAL A 92 28.47 1.98 -20.79
CA VAL A 92 28.57 0.70 -21.54
C VAL A 92 27.19 0.22 -22.03
N ALA A 93 26.68 0.82 -23.11
CA ALA A 93 25.66 0.32 -24.06
C ALA A 93 24.33 -0.29 -23.54
N ASN A 94 24.06 -0.36 -22.24
CA ASN A 94 22.76 -0.71 -21.68
C ASN A 94 22.12 0.55 -21.11
N ASP A 95 20.86 0.79 -21.44
CA ASP A 95 20.12 1.87 -20.79
C ASP A 95 19.80 1.45 -19.35
N LEU A 96 20.19 2.26 -18.37
CA LEU A 96 19.76 2.07 -16.99
C LEU A 96 18.28 2.40 -16.92
N ASN A 97 17.51 1.55 -16.25
CA ASN A 97 16.09 1.80 -16.00
C ASN A 97 15.87 1.93 -14.49
N LEU A 98 15.10 2.93 -14.06
CA LEU A 98 14.88 3.19 -12.63
C LEU A 98 14.21 2.00 -11.92
N SER A 99 13.41 1.21 -12.64
CA SER A 99 12.83 -0.04 -12.13
C SER A 99 13.86 -1.06 -11.60
N MET A 100 15.12 -1.00 -12.05
CA MET A 100 16.21 -1.87 -11.56
C MET A 100 16.75 -1.41 -10.20
N TYR A 101 16.54 -0.14 -9.85
CA TYR A 101 17.00 0.48 -8.60
C TYR A 101 15.92 0.50 -7.51
N MET A 102 14.72 -0.03 -7.82
CA MET A 102 13.57 -0.01 -6.94
C MET A 102 13.06 -1.42 -6.62
N ALA A 103 12.62 -1.61 -5.39
CA ALA A 103 11.89 -2.79 -4.97
C ALA A 103 10.40 -2.46 -4.78
N GLY A 104 9.53 -3.47 -4.93
CA GLY A 104 8.10 -3.33 -4.62
C GLY A 104 7.20 -2.91 -5.79
N LEU A 105 7.78 -2.66 -6.97
CA LEU A 105 7.04 -2.44 -8.22
C LEU A 105 6.16 -3.65 -8.59
N ASP A 106 5.18 -3.43 -9.46
CA ASP A 106 4.42 -4.52 -10.06
C ASP A 106 5.20 -5.23 -11.18
N THR A 107 4.57 -6.20 -11.85
CA THR A 107 5.19 -6.97 -12.93
C THR A 107 5.49 -6.15 -14.19
N ASN A 108 4.92 -4.94 -14.28
CA ASN A 108 5.07 -4.02 -15.40
C ASN A 108 6.01 -2.85 -15.06
N GLY A 109 6.60 -2.83 -13.85
CA GLY A 109 7.45 -1.71 -13.40
C GLY A 109 6.69 -0.50 -12.84
N LEU A 110 5.39 -0.62 -12.60
CA LEU A 110 4.57 0.46 -12.04
C LEU A 110 4.62 0.48 -10.51
N VAL A 111 4.51 1.69 -9.94
CA VAL A 111 4.27 1.88 -8.51
C VAL A 111 2.87 1.43 -8.12
N LYS A 112 2.74 0.82 -6.95
CA LYS A 112 1.47 0.23 -6.46
C LYS A 112 0.62 1.20 -5.65
N SER A 113 1.19 2.33 -5.23
CA SER A 113 0.51 3.38 -4.44
C SER A 113 -0.60 4.09 -5.20
N GLY A 114 -0.56 4.09 -6.54
CA GLY A 114 -1.39 4.95 -7.38
C GLY A 114 -0.87 6.39 -7.51
N CYS A 115 0.31 6.69 -6.94
CA CYS A 115 1.00 7.95 -7.17
C CYS A 115 1.64 8.01 -8.56
N SER A 116 1.87 9.22 -9.05
CA SER A 116 2.68 9.48 -10.24
C SER A 116 3.82 10.43 -9.90
N TYR A 117 4.91 10.36 -10.67
CA TYR A 117 6.14 11.06 -10.38
C TYR A 117 6.68 11.78 -11.61
N THR A 118 7.21 12.99 -11.39
CA THR A 118 7.94 13.77 -12.41
C THR A 118 9.42 13.76 -12.09
N PHE A 119 10.26 13.72 -13.11
CA PHE A 119 11.71 13.62 -12.93
C PHE A 119 12.41 14.67 -13.78
N THR A 120 13.23 15.52 -13.15
CA THR A 120 14.16 16.39 -13.88
C THR A 120 15.41 15.63 -14.29
N THR A 121 16.11 16.12 -15.30
CA THR A 121 17.39 15.54 -15.76
C THR A 121 18.46 15.51 -14.66
N GLU A 122 18.37 16.42 -13.68
CA GLU A 122 19.24 16.49 -12.50
C GLU A 122 18.82 15.52 -11.37
N GLY A 123 17.76 14.74 -11.56
CA GLY A 123 17.27 13.76 -10.57
C GLY A 123 16.33 14.33 -9.52
N THR A 124 15.79 15.53 -9.70
CA THR A 124 14.74 16.04 -8.81
C THR A 124 13.45 15.29 -9.06
N VAL A 125 12.90 14.68 -8.02
CA VAL A 125 11.64 13.92 -8.07
C VAL A 125 10.50 14.72 -7.47
N GLY A 126 9.45 14.93 -8.26
CA GLY A 126 8.15 15.43 -7.78
C GLY A 126 7.14 14.30 -7.70
N GLN A 127 6.21 14.36 -6.75
CA GLN A 127 5.13 13.39 -6.57
C GLN A 127 3.77 14.06 -6.73
N SER A 128 2.86 13.39 -7.42
CA SER A 128 1.44 13.68 -7.41
C SER A 128 0.69 12.48 -6.84
N THR A 129 -0.01 12.70 -5.73
CA THR A 129 -0.88 11.69 -5.11
C THR A 129 -2.20 11.57 -5.87
N PRO A 130 -2.86 10.39 -5.83
CA PRO A 130 -4.18 10.19 -6.44
C PRO A 130 -5.30 10.98 -5.76
#